data_AF-B6RSX5-F1
#
_entry.id   AF-B6RSX5-F1
#
_cell.length_a   1.000
_cell.length_b   1.000
_cell.length_c   1.000
_cell.angle_alpha   90.00
_cell.angle_beta   90.00
_cell.angle_gamma   90.00
#
_symmetry.space_group_name_H-M   'P 1'
#
loop_
_entity.id
_entity.type
_entity.pdbx_description
1 polymer ?
#
loop_
_entity_poly.entity_id
_entity_poly.type
_entity_poly.pdbx_seq_one_letter_code
_entity_poly.pdbx_strand_id
1 'polypeptide(L)'
;GGREAGGLAHLLPGYRFVSNPQHRAEVEGFWHLPPGRISPTPGRTVWDMIIGLEQEEVQFLWIAATNPAVSMPDLERTKAALLKSPFTVYQEAYYPTETSAYAHILLPATQWSEKTGV
;
A
#
# COMPACT_ATOMS: atom_id res chain seq x y z
N GLY A 1 -8.17 -1.32 -13.57
CA GLY A 1 -7.04 -0.51 -13.09
C GLY A 1 -6.97 -0.59 -11.57
N GLY A 2 -6.03 0.14 -10.95
CA GLY A 2 -5.76 0.02 -9.51
C GLY A 2 -6.96 0.34 -8.62
N ARG A 3 -7.84 1.28 -9.03
CA ARG A 3 -9.05 1.64 -8.27
C ARG A 3 -10.12 0.56 -8.34
N GLU A 4 -10.35 0.00 -9.53
CA GLU A 4 -11.30 -1.10 -9.74
C GLU A 4 -10.91 -2.34 -8.93
N ALA A 5 -9.60 -2.59 -8.79
CA ALA A 5 -9.07 -3.70 -8.01
C ALA A 5 -9.14 -3.49 -6.48
N GLY A 6 -9.56 -2.31 -6.01
CA GLY A 6 -9.64 -1.98 -4.58
C GLY A 6 -8.36 -1.36 -4.00
N GLY A 7 -7.46 -0.83 -4.84
CA GLY A 7 -6.18 -0.24 -4.41
C GLY A 7 -6.27 1.12 -3.70
N LEU A 8 -7.45 1.52 -3.20
CA LEU A 8 -7.63 2.72 -2.36
C LEU A 8 -8.01 2.29 -0.96
N ALA A 9 -7.53 3.02 0.05
CA ALA A 9 -7.68 2.66 1.46
C ALA A 9 -9.13 2.50 1.97
N HIS A 10 -10.11 3.00 1.22
CA HIS A 10 -11.54 2.93 1.54
C HIS A 10 -12.34 1.99 0.61
N LEU A 11 -11.69 1.34 -0.35
CA LEU A 11 -12.33 0.50 -1.35
C LEU A 11 -11.99 -0.98 -1.17
N LEU A 12 -12.93 -1.80 -1.59
CA LEU A 12 -12.84 -3.22 -1.92
C LEU A 12 -13.00 -3.37 -3.44
N PRO A 13 -12.65 -4.53 -4.02
CA PRO A 13 -12.76 -4.75 -5.47
C PRO A 13 -14.15 -4.43 -6.02
N GLY A 14 -14.18 -3.82 -7.21
CA GLY A 14 -15.41 -3.44 -7.93
C GLY A 14 -16.09 -2.19 -7.37
N TYR A 15 -15.33 -1.19 -6.93
CA TYR A 15 -15.86 0.07 -6.37
C TYR A 15 -16.76 -0.11 -5.13
N ARG A 16 -16.51 -1.17 -4.37
CA ARG A 16 -17.21 -1.47 -3.12
C ARG A 16 -16.59 -0.68 -1.98
N PHE A 17 -17.36 0.10 -1.24
CA PHE A 17 -16.86 0.80 -0.06
C PHE A 17 -16.75 -0.10 1.18
N VAL A 18 -15.62 0.00 1.90
CA VAL A 18 -15.43 -0.71 3.18
C VAL A 18 -16.43 -0.27 4.24
N SER A 19 -17.02 0.92 4.14
CA SER A 19 -18.03 1.40 5.11
C SER A 19 -19.41 0.73 4.92
N ASN A 20 -19.72 0.21 3.73
CA ASN A 20 -21.00 -0.46 3.47
C ASN A 20 -20.97 -1.92 3.95
N PRO A 21 -21.84 -2.32 4.91
CA PRO A 21 -21.86 -3.68 5.45
C PRO A 21 -22.19 -4.75 4.40
N GLN A 22 -23.05 -4.46 3.42
CA GLN A 22 -23.38 -5.42 2.35
C GLN A 22 -22.16 -5.69 1.46
N HIS A 23 -21.43 -4.63 1.10
CA HIS A 23 -20.21 -4.76 0.29
C HIS A 23 -19.15 -5.62 0.99
N ARG A 24 -18.95 -5.43 2.29
CA ARG A 24 -18.03 -6.27 3.08
C ARG A 24 -18.51 -7.72 3.10
N ALA A 25 -19.79 -7.97 3.39
CA ALA A 25 -20.35 -9.32 3.47
C ALA A 25 -20.22 -10.09 2.14
N GLU A 26 -20.42 -9.44 1.00
CA GLU A 26 -20.21 -10.04 -0.33
C GLU A 26 -18.77 -10.51 -0.52
N VAL A 27 -17.79 -9.66 -0.18
CA VAL A 27 -16.36 -9.96 -0.35
C VAL A 27 -15.89 -11.00 0.67
N GLU A 28 -16.34 -10.90 1.92
CA GLU A 28 -16.08 -11.90 2.96
C GLU A 28 -16.59 -13.28 2.54
N GLY A 29 -17.83 -13.36 2.02
CA GLY A 29 -18.40 -14.60 1.50
C GLY A 29 -17.60 -15.17 0.34
N PHE A 30 -17.21 -14.33 -0.62
CA PHE A 30 -16.41 -14.75 -1.78
C PHE A 30 -15.00 -15.23 -1.40
N TRP A 31 -14.36 -14.60 -0.41
CA TRP A 31 -13.03 -14.97 0.08
C TRP A 31 -13.04 -16.01 1.21
N HIS A 32 -14.20 -16.55 1.57
CA HIS A 32 -14.36 -17.50 2.67
C HIS A 32 -13.83 -16.98 4.03
N LEU A 33 -14.01 -15.69 4.30
CA LEU A 33 -13.67 -15.05 5.57
C LEU A 33 -14.84 -15.13 6.56
N PRO A 34 -14.58 -15.18 7.88
CA PRO A 34 -15.61 -15.02 8.88
C PRO A 34 -16.35 -13.68 8.72
N PRO A 35 -17.66 -13.61 9.01
CA PRO A 35 -18.41 -12.36 8.96
C PRO A 35 -17.80 -11.28 9.84
N GLY A 36 -17.65 -10.06 9.29
CA GLY A 36 -17.06 -8.91 9.99
C GLY A 36 -15.53 -8.93 10.09
N ARG A 37 -14.85 -9.85 9.38
CA ARG A 37 -13.39 -9.91 9.32
C ARG A 37 -12.80 -8.69 8.61
N ILE A 38 -13.48 -8.14 7.61
CA ILE A 38 -13.06 -6.91 6.93
C ILE A 38 -13.47 -5.72 7.79
N SER A 39 -12.51 -4.86 8.12
CA SER A 39 -12.75 -3.65 8.92
C SER A 39 -13.76 -2.71 8.21
N PRO A 40 -14.72 -2.13 8.94
CA PRO A 40 -15.61 -1.10 8.39
C PRO A 40 -14.91 0.26 8.24
N THR A 41 -13.74 0.43 8.85
CA THR A 41 -13.02 1.69 8.91
C THR A 41 -12.06 1.81 7.73
N PRO A 42 -12.14 2.90 6.94
CA PRO A 42 -11.13 3.20 5.93
C PRO A 42 -9.71 3.15 6.49
N GLY A 43 -8.79 2.57 5.73
CA GLY A 43 -7.37 2.61 6.06
C GLY A 43 -6.77 4.01 5.89
N ARG A 44 -5.50 4.13 6.28
CA ARG A 44 -4.70 5.35 6.10
C ARG A 44 -4.52 5.68 4.61
N THR A 45 -4.56 6.97 4.26
CA THR A 45 -4.05 7.40 2.95
C THR A 45 -2.53 7.27 2.91
N VAL A 46 -1.91 7.34 1.72
CA VAL A 46 -0.44 7.29 1.63
C VAL A 46 0.24 8.40 2.44
N TRP A 47 -0.37 9.59 2.51
CA TRP A 47 0.17 10.68 3.31
C TRP A 47 0.03 10.41 4.81
N ASP A 48 -1.11 9.87 5.25
CA ASP A 48 -1.30 9.46 6.64
C ASP A 48 -0.38 8.30 7.02
N MET A 49 0.01 7.44 6.06
CA MET A 49 1.04 6.43 6.30
C MET A 49 2.42 7.06 6.57
N ILE A 50 2.80 8.09 5.80
CA ILE A 50 4.05 8.84 6.04
C ILE A 50 4.03 9.50 7.43
N ILE A 51 2.94 10.20 7.78
CA ILE A 51 2.78 10.78 9.12
C ILE A 51 2.79 9.68 10.19
N GLY A 52 2.14 8.55 9.93
CA GLY A 52 2.10 7.41 10.84
C GLY A 52 3.47 6.77 11.07
N LEU A 53 4.39 6.81 10.10
CA LEU A 53 5.78 6.40 10.33
C LEU A 53 6.50 7.37 11.29
N GLU A 54 6.26 8.68 11.16
CA GLU A 54 6.87 9.67 12.05
C GLU A 54 6.41 9.55 13.49
N GLN A 55 5.14 9.17 13.66
CA GLN A 55 4.45 9.01 14.94
C GLN A 55 4.54 7.58 15.49
N GLU A 56 5.31 6.69 14.83
CA GLU A 56 5.45 5.28 15.21
C GLU A 56 4.13 4.50 15.24
N GLU A 57 3.11 4.97 14.53
CA GLU A 57 1.83 4.27 14.41
C GLU A 57 1.79 3.30 13.21
N VAL A 58 2.73 3.43 12.26
CA VAL A 58 2.98 2.46 11.19
C VAL A 58 4.26 1.72 11.53
N GLN A 59 4.13 0.42 11.79
CA GLN A 59 5.26 -0.44 12.16
C GLN A 59 5.82 -1.26 10.98
N PHE A 60 5.05 -1.35 9.91
CA PHE A 60 5.41 -2.08 8.70
C PHE A 60 4.92 -1.30 7.48
N LEU A 61 5.82 -1.03 6.54
CA LEU A 61 5.48 -0.39 5.27
C LEU A 61 5.91 -1.29 4.10
N TRP A 62 4.97 -1.57 3.20
CA TRP A 62 5.27 -2.24 1.93
C TRP A 62 4.95 -1.30 0.77
N ILE A 63 6.00 -0.90 0.06
CA ILE A 63 5.93 -0.06 -1.13
C ILE A 63 6.05 -0.99 -2.35
N ALA A 64 5.08 -0.95 -3.25
CA ALA A 64 5.08 -1.77 -4.46
C ALA A 64 4.88 -0.89 -5.70
N ALA A 65 5.79 -1.02 -6.67
CA ALA A 65 5.72 -0.37 -7.99
C ALA A 65 5.53 1.17 -7.93
N THR A 66 6.19 1.84 -6.98
CA THR A 66 6.20 3.30 -6.86
C THR A 66 7.46 3.77 -6.13
N ASN A 67 7.90 5.02 -6.37
CA ASN A 67 9.12 5.59 -5.81
C ASN A 67 8.81 6.85 -4.97
N PRO A 68 8.30 6.70 -3.72
CA PRO A 68 7.86 7.81 -2.90
C PRO A 68 8.98 8.79 -2.52
N ALA A 69 10.24 8.37 -2.59
CA ALA A 69 11.38 9.26 -2.39
C ALA A 69 11.57 10.29 -3.53
N VAL A 70 10.80 10.15 -4.61
CA VAL A 70 10.75 11.08 -5.76
C VAL A 70 9.35 11.66 -5.99
N SER A 71 8.29 10.88 -5.76
CA SER A 71 6.93 11.24 -6.18
C SER A 71 6.05 11.89 -5.10
N MET A 72 6.50 11.93 -3.84
CA MET A 72 5.70 12.51 -2.75
C MET A 72 5.79 14.04 -2.73
N PRO A 73 4.72 14.76 -2.31
CA PRO A 73 4.68 16.21 -2.37
C PRO A 73 5.71 16.91 -1.47
N ASP A 74 6.04 16.32 -0.32
CA ASP A 74 7.09 16.80 0.59
C ASP A 74 8.14 15.69 0.75
N LEU A 75 9.19 15.79 -0.08
CA LEU A 75 10.22 14.76 -0.19
C LEU A 75 11.09 14.68 1.04
N GLU A 76 11.45 15.81 1.65
CA GLU A 76 12.34 15.82 2.81
C GLU A 76 11.66 15.18 4.01
N ARG A 77 10.39 15.51 4.24
CA ARG A 77 9.58 14.84 5.26
C ARG A 77 9.40 13.35 4.98
N THR A 78 9.08 13.00 3.73
CA THR A 78 8.91 11.59 3.31
C THR A 78 10.18 10.78 3.57
N LYS A 79 11.35 11.28 3.18
CA LYS A 79 12.64 10.62 3.41
C LYS A 79 12.93 10.47 4.91
N ALA A 80 12.69 11.52 5.70
CA ALA A 80 12.86 11.46 7.15
C ALA A 80 11.94 10.42 7.81
N ALA A 81 10.68 10.30 7.36
CA ALA A 81 9.75 9.30 7.81
C ALA A 81 10.17 7.87 7.41
N LEU A 82 10.64 7.69 6.17
CA LEU A 82 11.13 6.40 5.67
C LEU A 82 12.34 5.90 6.48
N LEU A 83 13.24 6.80 6.90
CA LEU A 83 14.37 6.47 7.78
C LEU A 83 13.93 6.02 9.18
N LYS A 84 12.76 6.48 9.66
CA LYS A 84 12.18 6.06 10.93
C LYS A 84 11.37 4.76 10.84
N SER A 85 11.07 4.31 9.62
CA SER A 85 10.24 3.11 9.43
C SER A 85 10.88 1.91 10.11
N PRO A 86 10.19 1.22 11.03
CA PRO A 86 10.75 0.06 11.72
C PRO A 86 11.04 -1.10 10.77
N PHE A 87 10.25 -1.22 9.70
CA PHE A 87 10.47 -2.22 8.68
C PHE A 87 9.81 -1.83 7.36
N THR A 88 10.62 -1.78 6.29
CA THR A 88 10.18 -1.40 4.95
C THR A 88 10.53 -2.49 3.94
N VAL A 89 9.50 -3.03 3.28
CA VAL A 89 9.65 -3.83 2.07
C VAL A 89 9.47 -2.93 0.85
N TYR A 90 10.39 -3.00 -0.08
CA TYR A 90 10.28 -2.32 -1.36
C TYR A 90 10.31 -3.32 -2.52
N GLN A 91 9.19 -3.42 -3.23
CA GLN A 91 9.01 -4.31 -4.36
C GLN A 91 9.02 -3.50 -5.66
N GLU A 92 10.05 -3.72 -6.48
CA GLU A 92 10.35 -2.89 -7.64
C GLU A 92 11.01 -3.72 -8.75
N ALA A 93 10.74 -3.36 -10.00
CA ALA A 93 11.33 -4.00 -11.19
C ALA A 93 12.71 -3.41 -11.55
N TYR A 94 12.96 -2.18 -11.13
CA TYR A 94 14.19 -1.45 -11.35
C TYR A 94 15.05 -1.36 -10.09
N TYR A 95 16.36 -1.48 -10.25
CA TYR A 95 17.32 -1.25 -9.19
C TYR A 95 18.63 -0.68 -9.79
N PRO A 96 19.24 0.34 -9.17
CA PRO A 96 18.78 1.06 -7.98
C PRO A 96 17.69 2.12 -8.28
N THR A 97 16.95 2.52 -7.24
CA THR A 97 16.05 3.70 -7.23
C THR A 97 16.23 4.49 -5.93
N GLU A 98 15.73 5.73 -5.86
CA GLU A 98 15.85 6.56 -4.66
C GLU A 98 15.19 5.93 -3.43
N THR A 99 14.01 5.32 -3.57
CA THR A 99 13.35 4.60 -2.47
C THR A 99 14.13 3.36 -2.03
N SER A 100 14.92 2.73 -2.90
CA SER A 100 15.70 1.54 -2.52
C SER A 100 16.71 1.81 -1.39
N ALA A 101 17.16 3.05 -1.21
CA ALA A 101 18.07 3.44 -0.13
C ALA A 101 17.43 3.42 1.28
N TYR A 102 16.11 3.29 1.37
CA TYR A 102 15.34 3.31 2.62
C TYR A 102 14.68 1.97 2.94
N ALA A 103 14.90 0.95 2.10
CA ALA A 103 14.28 -0.36 2.25
C ALA A 103 15.12 -1.28 3.15
N HIS A 104 14.44 -2.08 3.97
CA HIS A 104 15.06 -3.16 4.74
C HIS A 104 15.15 -4.43 3.89
N ILE A 105 14.14 -4.67 3.06
CA ILE A 105 14.10 -5.78 2.08
C ILE A 105 13.75 -5.23 0.70
N LEU A 106 14.52 -5.66 -0.29
CA LEU A 106 14.24 -5.44 -1.72
C LEU A 106 13.68 -6.73 -2.31
N LEU A 107 12.51 -6.65 -2.95
CA LEU A 107 11.89 -7.76 -3.67
C LEU A 107 11.85 -7.45 -5.17
N PRO A 108 12.54 -8.22 -6.02
CA PRO A 108 12.48 -7.98 -7.46
C PRO A 108 11.08 -8.30 -8.01
N ALA A 109 10.57 -7.42 -8.86
CA ALA A 109 9.32 -7.63 -9.59
C ALA A 109 9.56 -7.72 -11.09
N THR A 110 8.72 -8.47 -11.80
CA THR A 110 8.76 -8.53 -13.27
C THR A 110 8.33 -7.20 -13.89
N GLN A 111 9.07 -6.72 -14.88
CA GLN A 111 8.70 -5.52 -15.63
C GLN A 111 7.47 -5.77 -16.53
N TRP A 112 6.84 -4.72 -17.05
CA TRP A 112 5.64 -4.83 -17.91
C TRP A 112 5.78 -5.85 -19.05
N SER A 113 6.91 -5.88 -19.76
CA SER A 113 7.15 -6.80 -20.88
C SER A 113 7.35 -8.27 -20.48
N GLU A 114 7.52 -8.55 -19.20
CA GLU A 114 7.84 -9.88 -18.65
C GLU A 114 6.61 -10.57 -18.04
N LYS A 115 5.46 -9.90 -18.04
CA LYS A 115 4.22 -10.38 -17.41
C LYS A 115 3.00 -10.19 -18.32
N THR A 116 1.94 -10.92 -18.00
CA THR A 116 0.65 -10.86 -18.69
C THR A 116 -0.46 -10.48 -17.70
N GLY A 117 -1.51 -9.81 -18.17
CA GLY A 117 -2.67 -9.46 -17.33
C GLY A 117 -3.38 -8.20 -17.81
N VAL A 118 -4.30 -7.71 -16.98
CA VAL A 118 -5.07 -6.46 -17.15
C VAL A 118 -5.05 -5.63 -15.87
#